data_AF-A0A1G1W131-F1
#
_entry.id   AF-A0A1G1W131-F1
#
_cell.length_a   1.000
_cell.length_b   1.000
_cell.length_c   1.000
_cell.angle_alpha   90.00
_cell.angle_beta   90.00
_cell.angle_gamma   90.00
#
_symmetry.space_group_name_H-M   'P 1'
#
loop_
_entity.id
_entity.type
_entity.pdbx_description
1 polymer ?
#
loop_
_entity_poly.entity_id
_entity_poly.type
_entity_poly.pdbx_seq_one_letter_code
_entity_poly.pdbx_strand_id
1 'polypeptide(L)'
;MTELEGLFTSTQMIIIIWLVVIEVVVAIVGHIVKGTFNFHELANFLRDCVLPYIIGFAVVEYVGQVLTPFDFLTQVAFVFITLTLLAGVWRALGKFGVPVPKIVSRD
;
A
#
# COMPACT_ATOMS: atom_id res chain seq x y z
N MET A 1 -23.89 -7.29 -5.53
CA MET A 1 -23.36 -6.83 -4.23
C MET A 1 -22.41 -7.88 -3.67
N THR A 2 -22.81 -9.16 -3.61
CA THR A 2 -21.98 -10.29 -3.18
C THR A 2 -20.64 -10.47 -3.90
N GLU A 3 -20.57 -10.21 -5.21
CA GLU A 3 -19.28 -10.32 -5.95
C GLU A 3 -18.30 -9.19 -5.61
N LEU A 4 -18.81 -7.97 -5.39
CA LEU A 4 -18.01 -6.82 -4.96
C LEU A 4 -17.51 -6.99 -3.53
N GLU A 5 -18.34 -7.51 -2.63
CA GLU A 5 -17.95 -7.86 -1.27
C GLU A 5 -16.86 -8.94 -1.24
N GLY A 6 -16.90 -9.89 -2.18
CA GLY A 6 -15.89 -10.93 -2.35
C GLY A 6 -14.51 -10.39 -2.71
N LEU A 7 -14.42 -9.29 -3.46
CA LEU A 7 -13.14 -8.63 -3.76
C LEU A 7 -12.48 -8.07 -2.49
N PHE A 8 -13.27 -7.51 -1.58
CA PHE A 8 -12.74 -6.90 -0.35
C PHE A 8 -12.50 -7.89 0.80
N THR A 9 -13.02 -9.12 0.70
CA THR A 9 -12.76 -10.20 1.66
C THR A 9 -11.67 -11.18 1.21
N SER A 10 -11.10 -10.98 0.00
CA SER A 10 -9.96 -11.74 -0.50
C SER A 10 -8.76 -11.63 0.44
N THR A 11 -8.09 -12.76 0.72
CA THR A 11 -6.89 -12.80 1.58
C THR A 11 -5.80 -11.84 1.10
N GLN A 12 -5.66 -11.66 -0.21
CA GLN A 12 -4.70 -10.75 -0.81
C GLN A 12 -5.04 -9.28 -0.51
N MET A 13 -6.31 -8.90 -0.65
CA MET A 13 -6.79 -7.55 -0.32
C MET A 13 -6.61 -7.24 1.17
N ILE A 14 -6.92 -8.19 2.06
CA ILE A 14 -6.73 -8.02 3.51
C ILE A 14 -5.25 -7.75 3.84
N ILE A 15 -4.32 -8.45 3.20
CA ILE A 15 -2.88 -8.23 3.39
C ILE A 15 -2.48 -6.83 2.93
N ILE A 16 -2.95 -6.40 1.75
CA ILE A 16 -2.67 -5.05 1.22
C ILE A 16 -3.20 -3.98 2.18
N ILE A 17 -4.43 -4.12 2.68
CA ILE A 17 -5.02 -3.20 3.65
C ILE A 17 -4.17 -3.13 4.91
N TRP A 18 -3.73 -4.27 5.47
CA TRP A 18 -2.88 -4.27 6.65
C TRP A 18 -1.52 -3.61 6.42
N LEU A 19 -0.88 -3.86 5.28
CA LEU A 19 0.38 -3.21 4.91
C LEU A 19 0.22 -1.70 4.79
N VAL A 20 -0.88 -1.25 4.18
CA VAL A 20 -1.23 0.17 4.10
C VAL A 20 -1.44 0.77 5.49
N VAL A 21 -2.17 0.10 6.38
CA VAL A 21 -2.39 0.57 7.76
C VAL A 21 -1.06 0.72 8.49
N ILE A 22 -0.17 -0.27 8.37
CA ILE A 22 1.18 -0.20 8.97
C ILE A 22 1.95 0.98 8.41
N GLU A 23 1.95 1.18 7.09
CA GLU A 23 2.66 2.28 6.46
C GLU A 23 2.14 3.65 6.93
N VAL A 24 0.83 3.82 7.00
CA VAL A 24 0.18 5.03 7.51
C VAL A 24 0.59 5.28 8.97
N VAL A 25 0.54 4.26 9.83
CA VAL A 25 0.93 4.40 11.24
C VAL A 25 2.40 4.80 11.36
N VAL A 26 3.31 4.12 10.65
CA VAL A 26 4.74 4.45 10.67
C VAL A 26 4.99 5.85 10.13
N ALA A 27 4.31 6.25 9.07
CA ALA A 27 4.39 7.61 8.52
C ALA A 27 3.92 8.66 9.54
N ILE A 28 2.75 8.46 10.17
CA ILE A 28 2.21 9.36 11.21
C ILE A 28 3.21 9.52 12.34
N VAL A 29 3.70 8.41 12.91
CA VAL A 29 4.67 8.44 14.01
C VAL A 29 5.95 9.16 13.56
N GLY A 30 6.37 8.99 12.30
CA GLY A 30 7.56 9.66 11.75
C GLY A 30 7.41 11.18 11.66
N HIS A 31 6.21 11.66 11.31
CA HIS A 31 5.91 13.10 11.30
C HIS A 31 5.76 13.67 12.73
N ILE A 32 5.20 12.89 13.67
CA ILE A 32 5.11 13.28 15.08
C ILE A 32 6.50 13.43 15.69
N VAL A 33 7.38 12.44 15.51
CA VAL A 33 8.74 12.47 16.06
C VAL A 33 9.56 13.63 15.48
N LYS A 34 9.33 13.99 14.22
CA LYS A 34 9.98 15.16 13.61
C LYS A 34 9.33 16.50 13.98
N GLY A 35 8.20 16.50 14.68
CA GLY A 35 7.45 17.70 15.02
C GLY A 35 6.81 18.42 13.83
N THR A 36 6.80 17.79 12.65
CA THR A 36 6.26 18.36 11.39
C THR A 36 4.88 17.80 11.08
N PHE A 37 4.13 17.36 12.08
CA PHE A 37 2.83 16.74 11.86
C PHE A 37 1.81 17.76 11.39
N ASN A 38 1.34 17.61 10.14
CA ASN A 38 0.29 18.42 9.56
C ASN A 38 -0.84 17.53 9.04
N PHE A 39 -2.07 17.80 9.46
CA PHE A 39 -3.26 17.08 9.00
C PHE A 39 -3.44 17.15 7.47
N HIS A 40 -3.00 18.24 6.85
CA HIS A 40 -3.00 18.38 5.39
C HIS A 40 -2.02 17.40 4.72
N GLU A 41 -0.83 17.22 5.29
CA GLU A 41 0.14 16.24 4.79
C GLU A 41 -0.35 14.80 4.99
N LEU A 42 -1.04 14.53 6.11
CA LEU A 42 -1.64 13.22 6.34
C LEU A 42 -2.77 12.94 5.32
N ALA A 43 -3.61 13.92 5.03
CA ALA A 43 -4.67 13.78 4.02
C ALA A 43 -4.11 13.53 2.62
N ASN A 44 -3.05 14.25 2.24
CA ASN A 44 -2.37 14.02 0.97
C ASN A 44 -1.69 12.64 0.95
N PHE A 45 -1.05 12.22 2.04
CA PHE A 45 -0.47 10.88 2.16
C PHE A 45 -1.52 9.78 2.00
N LEU A 46 -2.67 9.91 2.66
CA LEU A 46 -3.78 8.97 2.51
C LEU A 46 -4.29 8.94 1.06
N ARG A 47 -4.41 10.10 0.42
CA ARG A 47 -4.85 10.17 -0.97
C ARG A 47 -3.84 9.57 -1.95
N ASP A 48 -2.56 9.84 -1.76
CA ASP A 48 -1.51 9.48 -2.71
C ASP A 48 -0.98 8.06 -2.50
N CYS A 49 -1.09 7.53 -1.29
CA CYS A 49 -0.66 6.18 -0.97
C CYS A 49 -1.86 5.22 -0.91
N VAL A 50 -2.87 5.49 -0.09
CA VAL A 50 -3.92 4.50 0.21
C VAL A 50 -4.89 4.29 -0.95
N LEU A 51 -5.42 5.37 -1.54
CA LEU A 51 -6.40 5.27 -2.62
C LEU A 51 -5.87 4.49 -3.85
N PRO A 52 -4.70 4.82 -4.43
CA PRO A 52 -4.25 4.18 -5.67
C PRO A 52 -3.91 2.70 -5.47
N TYR A 53 -3.40 2.27 -4.30
CA TYR A 53 -3.10 0.85 -4.08
C TYR A 53 -4.37 0.02 -3.88
N ILE A 54 -5.32 0.51 -3.07
CA ILE A 54 -6.57 -0.23 -2.83
C ILE A 54 -7.44 -0.27 -4.08
N ILE A 55 -7.64 0.88 -4.73
CA ILE A 55 -8.46 0.96 -5.95
C ILE A 55 -7.77 0.27 -7.12
N GLY A 56 -6.46 0.47 -7.28
CA GLY A 56 -5.67 -0.17 -8.34
C GLY A 56 -5.70 -1.69 -8.23
N PHE A 57 -5.53 -2.25 -7.04
CA PHE A 57 -5.63 -3.70 -6.83
C PHE A 57 -7.05 -4.21 -7.05
N ALA A 58 -8.07 -3.53 -6.51
CA ALA A 58 -9.47 -3.93 -6.70
C ALA A 58 -9.88 -3.99 -8.17
N VAL A 59 -9.42 -3.05 -9.00
CA VAL A 59 -9.66 -3.06 -10.44
C VAL A 59 -8.96 -4.25 -11.11
N VAL A 60 -7.69 -4.52 -10.76
CA VAL A 60 -6.96 -5.66 -11.34
C VAL A 60 -7.58 -6.99 -10.93
N GLU A 61 -7.97 -7.14 -9.67
CA GLU A 61 -8.61 -8.36 -9.15
C GLU A 61 -9.98 -8.58 -9.82
N TYR A 62 -10.77 -7.53 -10.00
CA TYR A 62 -12.03 -7.61 -10.75
C TYR A 62 -11.81 -8.05 -12.20
N VAL A 63 -10.82 -7.47 -12.89
CA VAL A 63 -10.48 -7.85 -14.27
C VAL A 63 -10.00 -9.31 -14.35
N GLY A 64 -9.20 -9.77 -13.37
CA GLY A 64 -8.74 -11.16 -13.30
C GLY A 64 -9.86 -12.16 -13.05
N GLN A 65 -10.86 -11.80 -12.23
CA GLN A 65 -12.05 -12.63 -11.99
C GLN A 65 -12.96 -12.72 -13.21
N VAL A 66 -13.14 -11.61 -13.94
CA VAL A 66 -14.00 -11.56 -15.13
C VAL A 66 -13.33 -12.20 -16.35
N LEU A 67 -12.01 -12.06 -16.47
CA LEU A 67 -11.22 -12.59 -17.58
C LEU A 67 -10.14 -13.54 -17.04
N THR A 68 -10.50 -14.82 -16.91
CA THR A 68 -9.64 -15.93 -16.49
C THR A 68 -8.22 -15.99 -17.09
N PRO A 69 -7.94 -15.65 -18.36
CA PRO A 69 -6.56 -15.62 -18.85
C PRO A 69 -5.67 -14.54 -18.21
N PHE A 70 -6.25 -13.56 -17.50
CA PHE A 70 -5.53 -12.50 -16.79
C PHE A 70 -5.40 -12.76 -15.28
N ASP A 71 -5.71 -13.95 -14.79
CA ASP A 71 -5.56 -14.28 -13.36
C ASP A 71 -4.09 -14.13 -12.88
N PHE A 72 -3.13 -14.39 -13.76
CA PHE A 72 -1.71 -14.14 -13.48
C PHE A 72 -1.41 -12.67 -13.19
N LEU A 73 -2.17 -11.74 -13.79
CA LEU A 73 -2.01 -10.30 -13.62
C LEU A 73 -2.33 -9.89 -12.17
N THR A 74 -3.33 -10.53 -11.55
CA THR A 74 -3.68 -10.35 -10.14
C THR A 74 -2.52 -10.73 -9.23
N GLN A 75 -1.90 -11.88 -9.46
CA GLN A 75 -0.74 -12.33 -8.67
C GLN A 75 0.47 -11.41 -8.85
N VAL A 76 0.76 -10.99 -10.09
CA VAL A 76 1.86 -10.08 -10.38
C VAL A 76 1.63 -8.71 -9.71
N ALA A 77 0.42 -8.16 -9.85
CA ALA A 77 0.06 -6.90 -9.21
C ALA A 77 0.16 -6.98 -7.69
N PHE A 78 -0.28 -8.09 -7.08
CA PHE A 78 -0.14 -8.33 -5.64
C PHE A 78 1.31 -8.24 -5.18
N VAL A 79 2.24 -8.88 -5.91
CA VAL A 79 3.68 -8.84 -5.59
C VAL A 79 4.22 -7.42 -5.71
N PHE A 80 3.92 -6.71 -6.80
CA PHE A 80 4.41 -5.33 -6.99
C PHE A 80 3.87 -4.37 -5.94
N ILE A 81 2.59 -4.44 -5.60
CA ILE A 81 1.97 -3.59 -4.58
C ILE A 81 2.59 -3.91 -3.21
N THR A 82 2.74 -5.19 -2.86
CA THR A 82 3.36 -5.60 -1.60
C THR A 82 4.79 -5.07 -1.48
N LEU A 83 5.62 -5.22 -2.52
CA LEU A 83 6.99 -4.69 -2.52
C LEU A 83 7.02 -3.17 -2.41
N THR A 84 6.07 -2.49 -3.06
CA THR A 84 5.99 -1.02 -3.02
C THR A 84 5.57 -0.52 -1.64
N LEU A 85 4.60 -1.16 -0.99
CA LEU A 85 4.19 -0.85 0.39
C LEU A 85 5.32 -1.14 1.38
N LEU A 86 6.02 -2.26 1.23
CA LEU A 86 7.21 -2.55 2.05
C LEU A 86 8.29 -1.47 1.87
N ALA A 87 8.53 -1.03 0.64
CA ALA A 87 9.44 0.07 0.36
C ALA A 87 8.98 1.39 0.99
N GLY A 88 7.68 1.67 0.97
CA GLY A 88 7.04 2.82 1.63
C GLY A 88 7.26 2.80 3.14
N VAL A 89 6.99 1.66 3.79
CA VAL A 89 7.26 1.43 5.22
C VAL A 89 8.74 1.66 5.54
N TRP A 90 9.65 1.13 4.73
CA TRP A 90 11.09 1.31 4.95
C TRP A 90 11.53 2.78 4.82
N ARG A 91 10.97 3.53 3.87
CA ARG A 91 11.24 4.97 3.75
C ARG A 91 10.70 5.75 4.94
N ALA A 92 9.52 5.38 5.43
CA ALA A 92 8.96 5.97 6.64
C ALA A 92 9.84 5.64 7.86
N LEU A 93 10.33 4.40 7.99
CA LEU A 93 11.31 3.99 9.01
C LEU A 93 12.65 4.71 8.89
N GLY A 94 13.10 5.03 7.68
CA GLY A 94 14.29 5.85 7.43
C GLY A 94 14.21 7.24 8.09
N LYS A 95 13.00 7.79 8.28
CA LYS A 95 12.81 9.03 9.03
C LYS A 95 13.19 8.91 10.51
N PHE A 96 13.28 7.68 11.04
CA PHE A 96 13.68 7.37 12.42
C PHE A 96 15.16 6.95 12.54
N GLY A 97 15.95 7.04 11.47
CA GLY A 97 17.37 6.66 11.48
C GLY A 97 17.60 5.16 11.28
N VAL A 98 16.58 4.38 10.91
CA VAL A 98 16.78 3.00 10.46
C VAL A 98 17.45 3.04 9.08
N PRO A 99 18.58 2.33 8.88
CA PRO A 99 19.25 2.31 7.58
C PRO A 99 18.32 1.70 6.53
N VAL A 100 17.98 2.50 5.51
CA VAL A 100 17.17 2.05 4.38
C VAL A 100 18.05 1.24 3.43
N PRO A 101 17.65 0.01 3.04
CA PRO A 101 18.42 -0.78 2.09
C PRO A 101 18.50 -0.08 0.73
N LYS A 102 19.67 -0.12 0.07
CA LYS A 102 19.93 0.53 -1.23
C LYS A 102 18.98 0.13 -2.37
N ILE A 103 18.31 -1.02 -2.24
CA ILE A 103 17.29 -1.48 -3.19
C ILE A 103 16.04 -0.57 -3.15
N VAL A 104 15.81 0.12 -2.02
CA VAL A 104 14.67 0.99 -1.76
C VAL A 104 15.05 2.48 -1.71
N SER A 105 16.32 2.79 -1.42
CA SER A 105 16.83 4.17 -1.44
C SER A 105 16.86 4.69 -2.87
N ARG A 106 16.37 5.91 -3.04
CA ARG A 106 16.18 6.56 -4.34
C ARG A 106 17.43 7.36 -4.72
N ASP A 107 18.61 6.82 -4.40
CA ASP A 107 19.92 7.38 -4.69
C ASP A 107 20.47 6.88 -6.02
#